data_AF-A0A8I1WJS4-F1
#
_entry.id   AF-A0A8I1WJS4-F1
#
_cell.length_a   1.000
_cell.length_b   1.000
_cell.length_c   1.000
_cell.angle_alpha   90.00
_cell.angle_beta   90.00
_cell.angle_gamma   90.00
#
_symmetry.space_group_name_H-M   'P 1'
#
loop_
_entity.id
_entity.type
_entity.pdbx_description
1 polymer ?
#
loop_
_entity_poly.entity_id
_entity_poly.type
_entity_poly.pdbx_seq_one_letter_code
_entity_poly.pdbx_strand_id
1 'polypeptide(L)'
;MSSKKIVGKDIAMEDITEFYYTYSSSTNPPQYQRYHFSVKDGKHLFYHEKREGHRWPLQEKDITVSGAKKLSNEEWDAFFACVKDGTVEKRKEHLESGSAGPWLFLYWKGDGSKYQEFSFASPEAKTSFEKLCLALKEFH
;
A
#
# COMPACT_ATOMS: atom_id res chain seq x y z
N MET A 1 18.48 18.95 -5.27
CA MET A 1 18.52 17.63 -5.93
C MET A 1 17.25 16.89 -5.55
N SER A 2 16.52 16.36 -6.54
CA SER A 2 15.23 15.71 -6.32
C SER A 2 15.42 14.50 -5.39
N SER A 3 14.86 14.56 -4.18
CA SER A 3 14.94 13.51 -3.16
C SER A 3 13.92 12.38 -3.41
N LYS A 4 13.59 12.13 -4.67
CA LYS A 4 12.56 11.17 -5.08
C LYS A 4 13.23 9.94 -5.66
N LYS A 5 12.64 8.77 -5.41
CA LYS A 5 13.01 7.50 -6.02
C LYS A 5 11.87 7.03 -6.91
N ILE A 6 12.17 6.60 -8.13
CA ILE A 6 11.18 6.17 -9.11
C ILE A 6 11.14 4.64 -9.16
N VAL A 7 9.95 4.06 -9.00
CA VAL A 7 9.76 2.60 -9.09
C VAL A 7 10.00 2.13 -10.53
N GLY A 8 10.79 1.08 -10.69
CA GLY A 8 11.24 0.56 -11.98
C GLY A 8 12.42 1.30 -12.61
N LYS A 9 12.92 2.37 -11.99
CA LYS A 9 14.17 3.05 -12.39
C LYS A 9 15.21 3.07 -11.28
N ASP A 10 14.82 3.56 -10.10
CA ASP A 10 15.67 3.60 -8.90
C ASP A 10 15.38 2.45 -7.92
N ILE A 11 14.19 1.85 -8.01
CA ILE A 11 13.72 0.75 -7.15
C ILE A 11 13.30 -0.41 -8.05
N ALA A 12 14.04 -1.52 -8.00
CA ALA A 12 13.73 -2.71 -8.78
C ALA A 12 12.56 -3.49 -8.15
N MET A 13 11.87 -4.32 -8.95
CA MET A 13 10.71 -5.08 -8.49
C MET A 13 11.09 -6.07 -7.38
N GLU A 14 12.22 -6.75 -7.55
CA GLU A 14 12.82 -7.73 -6.64
C GLU A 14 13.30 -7.13 -5.31
N ASP A 15 13.44 -5.80 -5.26
CA ASP A 15 13.82 -5.07 -4.05
C ASP A 15 12.61 -4.66 -3.22
N ILE A 16 11.39 -4.60 -3.80
CA ILE A 16 10.18 -4.26 -3.07
C ILE A 16 9.93 -5.32 -1.98
N THR A 17 9.75 -4.86 -0.75
CA THR A 17 9.54 -5.72 0.43
C THR A 17 8.13 -5.61 0.96
N GLU A 18 7.60 -4.38 1.06
CA GLU A 18 6.25 -4.10 1.55
C GLU A 18 5.64 -2.93 0.78
N PHE A 19 4.33 -3.00 0.55
CA PHE A 19 3.54 -1.90 0.03
C PHE A 19 2.21 -1.83 0.77
N TYR A 20 1.93 -0.67 1.34
CA TYR A 20 0.68 -0.41 2.06
C TYR A 20 -0.14 0.62 1.30
N TYR A 21 -1.42 0.31 1.11
CA TYR A 21 -2.43 1.24 0.64
C TYR A 21 -3.57 1.27 1.64
N THR A 22 -3.64 2.31 2.45
CA THR A 22 -4.74 2.52 3.40
C THR A 22 -5.61 3.67 2.89
N TYR A 23 -6.91 3.47 2.77
CA TYR A 23 -7.83 4.56 2.47
C TYR A 23 -9.01 4.55 3.45
N SER A 24 -9.36 5.74 3.94
CA SER A 24 -10.53 5.96 4.79
C SER A 24 -11.70 6.42 3.94
N SER A 25 -12.90 5.94 4.25
CA SER A 25 -14.15 6.34 3.59
C SER A 25 -15.14 7.03 4.53
N SER A 26 -14.86 7.14 5.84
CA SER A 26 -15.74 7.84 6.79
C SER A 26 -15.00 8.36 8.02
N THR A 27 -15.46 9.49 8.55
CA THR A 27 -15.01 10.05 9.83
C THR A 27 -15.94 9.71 10.99
N ASN A 28 -17.17 9.22 10.75
CA ASN A 28 -18.09 8.79 11.80
C ASN A 28 -19.20 7.83 11.29
N PRO A 29 -19.22 6.54 11.69
CA PRO A 29 -18.21 5.86 12.48
C PRO A 29 -16.88 5.74 11.72
N PRO A 30 -15.72 5.82 12.41
CA PRO A 30 -14.40 5.53 11.86
C PRO A 30 -14.36 4.20 11.09
N GLN A 31 -13.88 4.25 9.84
CA GLN A 31 -13.52 3.05 9.09
C GLN A 31 -12.34 3.28 8.15
N TYR A 32 -11.59 2.23 7.86
CA TYR A 32 -10.66 2.22 6.73
C TYR A 32 -10.61 0.85 6.07
N GLN A 33 -10.17 0.84 4.81
CA GLN A 33 -9.70 -0.34 4.10
C GLN A 33 -8.20 -0.25 3.91
N ARG A 34 -7.49 -1.35 4.15
CA ARG A 34 -6.06 -1.49 3.92
C ARG A 34 -5.80 -2.66 2.99
N TYR A 35 -4.87 -2.44 2.05
CA TYR A 35 -4.23 -3.47 1.27
C TYR A 35 -2.74 -3.48 1.60
N HIS A 36 -2.19 -4.68 1.75
CA HIS A 36 -0.80 -4.90 2.10
C HIS A 36 -0.22 -5.97 1.17
N PHE A 37 0.75 -5.57 0.37
CA PHE A 37 1.56 -6.48 -0.44
C PHE A 37 2.89 -6.65 0.27
N SER A 38 3.37 -7.89 0.43
CA SER A 38 4.64 -8.16 1.10
C SER A 38 5.39 -9.34 0.52
N VAL A 39 6.70 -9.36 0.76
CA VAL A 39 7.58 -10.49 0.45
C VAL A 39 8.06 -11.11 1.75
N LYS A 40 7.65 -12.36 2.02
CA LYS A 40 8.08 -13.11 3.21
C LYS A 40 8.60 -14.48 2.81
N ASP A 41 9.82 -14.81 3.23
CA ASP A 41 10.49 -16.07 2.90
C ASP A 41 10.48 -16.37 1.38
N GLY A 42 10.70 -15.33 0.56
CA GLY A 42 10.66 -15.42 -0.90
C GLY A 42 9.27 -15.61 -1.52
N LYS A 43 8.19 -15.52 -0.73
CA LYS A 43 6.80 -15.63 -1.22
C LYS A 43 6.15 -14.25 -1.27
N HIS A 44 5.46 -13.98 -2.36
CA HIS A 44 4.62 -12.80 -2.52
C HIS A 44 3.26 -13.03 -1.86
N LEU A 45 2.86 -12.09 -1.00
CA LEU A 45 1.66 -12.18 -0.19
C LEU A 45 0.83 -10.91 -0.39
N PHE A 46 -0.48 -11.09 -0.51
CA PHE A 46 -1.47 -10.04 -0.42
C PHE A 46 -2.30 -10.25 0.84
N TYR A 47 -2.51 -9.18 1.60
CA TYR A 47 -3.41 -9.14 2.74
C TYR A 47 -4.33 -7.93 2.59
N HIS A 48 -5.60 -8.11 2.90
CA HIS A 48 -6.56 -7.02 3.01
C HIS A 48 -7.24 -7.04 4.37
N GLU A 49 -7.57 -5.85 4.86
CA GLU A 49 -8.42 -5.70 6.03
C GLU A 49 -9.33 -4.49 5.89
N LYS A 50 -10.55 -4.63 6.37
CA LYS A 50 -11.45 -3.53 6.69
C LYS A 50 -11.56 -3.44 8.19
N ARG A 51 -11.38 -2.25 8.74
CA ARG A 51 -11.63 -1.97 10.14
C ARG A 51 -12.76 -0.98 10.28
N GLU A 52 -13.66 -1.23 11.23
CA GLU A 52 -14.82 -0.40 11.55
C GLU A 52 -14.96 -0.31 13.06
N GLY A 53 -15.18 0.89 13.60
CA GLY A 53 -15.33 1.07 15.03
C GLY A 53 -15.88 2.44 15.39
N HIS A 54 -15.81 2.79 16.68
CA HIS A 54 -16.41 4.03 17.21
C HIS A 54 -15.39 5.08 17.66
N ARG A 55 -14.09 4.82 17.48
CA ARG A 55 -13.00 5.71 17.89
C ARG A 55 -11.76 5.55 17.03
N TRP A 56 -10.95 6.60 16.97
CA TRP A 56 -9.58 6.53 16.46
C TRP A 56 -8.56 6.39 17.61
N PRO A 57 -7.41 5.72 17.41
CA PRO A 57 -7.10 4.86 16.27
C PRO A 57 -7.88 3.54 16.33
N LEU A 58 -8.27 3.00 15.16
CA LEU A 58 -8.83 1.65 15.06
C LEU A 58 -7.73 0.61 15.35
N GLN A 59 -8.08 -0.44 16.08
CA GLN A 59 -7.22 -1.51 16.57
C GLN A 59 -7.52 -2.82 15.85
N GLU A 60 -6.72 -3.87 16.05
CA GLU A 60 -6.93 -5.17 15.41
C GLU A 60 -8.29 -5.80 15.75
N LYS A 61 -8.79 -5.59 16.97
CA LYS A 61 -10.13 -6.03 17.38
C LYS A 61 -11.26 -5.39 16.57
N ASP A 62 -10.99 -4.29 15.87
CA ASP A 62 -11.94 -3.57 15.04
C ASP A 62 -11.93 -4.08 13.59
N ILE A 63 -11.18 -5.15 13.27
CA ILE A 63 -11.20 -5.82 11.96
C ILE A 63 -12.56 -6.51 11.78
N THR A 64 -13.33 -6.05 10.78
CA THR A 64 -14.62 -6.64 10.40
C THR A 64 -14.50 -7.54 9.18
N VAL A 65 -13.52 -7.30 8.32
CA VAL A 65 -13.23 -8.12 7.14
C VAL A 65 -11.73 -8.25 7.03
N SER A 66 -11.23 -9.45 6.78
CA SER A 66 -9.83 -9.64 6.41
C SER A 66 -9.65 -10.88 5.54
N GLY A 67 -8.51 -10.95 4.87
CA GLY A 67 -8.12 -12.12 4.12
C GLY A 67 -6.69 -12.01 3.61
N ALA A 68 -6.06 -13.16 3.42
CA ALA A 68 -4.71 -13.28 2.89
C ALA A 68 -4.69 -14.23 1.70
N LYS A 69 -3.88 -13.90 0.69
CA LYS A 69 -3.65 -14.70 -0.50
C LYS A 69 -2.16 -14.75 -0.80
N LYS A 70 -1.66 -15.94 -1.13
CA LYS A 70 -0.34 -16.07 -1.77
C LYS A 70 -0.50 -15.69 -3.25
N LEU A 71 0.30 -14.74 -3.70
CA LEU A 71 0.25 -14.27 -5.07
C LEU A 71 1.03 -15.20 -6.00
N SER A 72 0.53 -15.36 -7.23
CA SER A 72 1.33 -15.89 -8.33
C SER A 72 2.35 -14.85 -8.81
N ASN A 73 3.25 -15.27 -9.70
CA ASN A 73 4.19 -14.33 -10.32
C ASN A 73 3.45 -13.31 -11.18
N GLU A 74 2.43 -13.75 -11.92
CA GLU A 74 1.61 -12.88 -12.78
C GLU A 74 0.85 -11.83 -11.96
N GLU A 75 0.33 -12.19 -10.78
CA GLU A 75 -0.33 -11.25 -9.88
C GLU A 75 0.64 -10.24 -9.26
N TRP A 76 1.87 -10.67 -8.97
CA TRP A 76 2.93 -9.77 -8.51
C TRP A 76 3.41 -8.83 -9.60
N ASP A 77 3.55 -9.31 -10.84
CA ASP A 77 3.88 -8.49 -12.00
C ASP A 77 2.78 -7.47 -12.29
N ALA A 78 1.50 -7.87 -12.15
CA ALA A 78 0.37 -6.96 -12.27
C ALA A 78 0.37 -5.87 -11.19
N PHE A 79 0.71 -6.24 -9.94
CA PHE A 79 0.95 -5.27 -8.87
C PHE A 79 2.07 -4.29 -9.25
N PHE A 80 3.23 -4.80 -9.67
CA PHE A 80 4.37 -3.98 -10.05
C PHE A 80 4.03 -3.03 -11.20
N ALA A 81 3.30 -3.50 -12.21
CA ALA A 81 2.85 -2.67 -13.33
C ALA A 81 1.99 -1.47 -12.87
N CYS A 82 1.22 -1.62 -11.79
CA CYS A 82 0.41 -0.52 -11.25
C CYS A 82 1.23 0.52 -10.48
N VAL A 83 2.34 0.12 -9.85
CA VAL A 83 3.19 1.03 -9.05
C VAL A 83 4.41 1.55 -9.80
N LYS A 84 4.75 0.95 -10.95
CA LYS A 84 5.84 1.36 -11.84
C LYS A 84 5.70 2.84 -12.22
N ASP A 85 6.84 3.50 -12.34
CA ASP A 85 6.99 4.95 -12.58
C ASP A 85 6.42 5.84 -11.47
N GLY A 86 5.81 5.27 -10.43
CA GLY A 86 5.46 5.96 -9.20
C GLY A 86 6.70 6.47 -8.46
N THR A 87 6.50 7.44 -7.58
CA THR A 87 7.58 8.09 -6.83
C THR A 87 7.51 7.77 -5.36
N VAL A 88 8.66 7.56 -4.73
CA VAL A 88 8.83 7.40 -3.29
C VAL A 88 9.68 8.54 -2.74
N GLU A 89 9.17 9.20 -1.72
CA GLU A 89 9.81 10.35 -1.08
C GLU A 89 10.09 10.11 0.40
N LYS A 90 10.98 10.94 0.97
CA LYS A 90 11.21 10.94 2.40
C LYS A 90 9.90 11.32 3.08
N ARG A 91 9.51 10.53 4.08
CA ARG A 91 8.33 10.82 4.89
C ARG A 91 8.42 12.24 5.42
N LYS A 92 7.42 13.06 5.13
CA LYS A 92 7.32 14.38 5.72
C LYS A 92 6.75 14.18 7.11
N GLU A 93 7.48 14.62 8.13
CA GLU A 93 6.94 14.68 9.49
C GLU A 93 5.82 15.74 9.52
N HIS A 94 4.63 15.38 9.05
CA HIS A 94 3.43 16.14 9.33
C HIS A 94 2.98 15.76 10.74
N LEU A 95 3.66 16.30 11.75
CA LEU A 95 3.35 16.14 13.17
C LEU A 95 2.03 16.82 13.58
N GLU A 96 1.40 17.62 12.71
CA GLU A 96 0.28 18.49 13.12
C GLU A 96 -0.98 18.42 12.25
N SER A 97 -1.01 17.69 11.14
CA SER A 97 -2.24 17.54 10.37
C SER A 97 -2.62 16.07 10.27
N GLY A 98 -3.72 15.71 10.93
CA GLY A 98 -4.47 14.47 10.71
C GLY A 98 -5.00 14.43 9.27
N SER A 99 -4.09 14.36 8.31
CA SER A 99 -4.36 14.33 6.88
C SER A 99 -5.13 13.04 6.58
N ALA A 100 -6.42 13.23 6.29
CA ALA A 100 -7.39 12.21 5.91
C ALA A 100 -7.18 11.70 4.46
N GLY A 101 -5.95 11.79 3.94
CA GLY A 101 -5.59 11.18 2.66
C GLY A 101 -5.29 9.69 2.83
N PRO A 102 -5.31 8.90 1.76
CA PRO A 102 -4.88 7.51 1.85
C PRO A 102 -3.38 7.45 2.19
N TRP A 103 -3.01 6.54 3.10
CA TRP A 103 -1.63 6.36 3.56
C TRP A 103 -0.99 5.31 2.65
N LEU A 104 -0.11 5.79 1.77
CA LEU A 104 0.58 4.97 0.78
C LEU A 104 2.06 4.89 1.12
N PHE A 105 2.53 3.67 1.39
CA PHE A 105 3.94 3.44 1.69
C PHE A 105 4.51 2.32 0.84
N LEU A 106 5.74 2.51 0.36
CA LEU A 106 6.52 1.49 -0.34
C LEU A 106 7.88 1.36 0.33
N TYR A 107 8.23 0.12 0.70
CA TYR A 107 9.49 -0.24 1.32
C TYR A 107 10.28 -1.16 0.40
N TRP A 108 11.60 -1.00 0.37
CA TRP A 108 12.48 -1.83 -0.45
C TRP A 108 13.83 -2.08 0.22
N LYS A 109 14.57 -3.08 -0.27
CA LYS A 109 15.88 -3.45 0.25
C LYS A 109 16.89 -2.30 0.10
N GLY A 110 17.68 -2.08 1.15
CA GLY A 110 18.81 -1.14 1.11
C GLY A 110 18.47 0.33 1.33
N ASP A 111 17.19 0.69 1.49
CA ASP A 111 16.78 2.08 1.72
C ASP A 111 17.04 2.56 3.17
N GLY A 112 17.09 1.62 4.12
CA GLY A 112 17.20 1.90 5.55
C GLY A 112 15.99 2.64 6.12
N SER A 113 14.81 2.43 5.54
CA SER A 113 13.54 3.09 5.85
C SER A 113 13.58 4.62 5.73
N LYS A 114 14.47 5.15 4.88
CA LYS A 114 14.66 6.61 4.69
C LYS A 114 13.60 7.25 3.83
N TYR A 115 12.96 6.49 2.95
CA TYR A 115 11.98 6.94 1.98
C TYR A 115 10.79 6.00 2.06
N GLN A 116 9.57 6.54 2.18
CA GLN A 116 8.41 5.71 2.48
C GLN A 116 7.17 6.18 1.75
N GLU A 117 6.93 7.49 1.65
CA GLU A 117 5.69 8.01 1.06
C GLU A 117 5.65 7.78 -0.44
N PHE A 118 4.70 6.95 -0.88
CA PHE A 118 4.52 6.61 -2.28
C PHE A 118 3.42 7.46 -2.94
N SER A 119 3.66 7.86 -4.18
CA SER A 119 2.66 8.46 -5.07
C SER A 119 2.62 7.74 -6.40
N PHE A 120 1.42 7.35 -6.86
CA PHE A 120 1.22 6.76 -8.19
C PHE A 120 1.67 7.72 -9.29
N ALA A 121 2.13 7.15 -10.41
CA ALA A 121 2.51 7.91 -11.60
C ALA A 121 1.34 8.70 -12.20
N SER A 122 0.11 8.16 -12.09
CA SER A 122 -1.10 8.80 -12.61
C SER A 122 -2.37 8.34 -11.88
N PRO A 123 -3.51 9.05 -12.03
CA PRO A 123 -4.81 8.61 -11.54
C PRO A 123 -5.27 7.26 -12.14
N GLU A 124 -4.90 6.98 -13.39
CA GLU A 124 -5.21 5.72 -14.07
C GLU A 124 -4.44 4.56 -13.42
N ALA A 125 -3.17 4.77 -13.06
CA ALA A 125 -2.36 3.78 -12.35
C ALA A 125 -2.98 3.45 -10.98
N LYS A 126 -3.42 4.47 -10.24
CA LYS A 126 -4.15 4.29 -8.98
C LYS A 126 -5.44 3.48 -9.18
N THR A 127 -6.23 3.83 -10.20
CA THR A 127 -7.50 3.15 -10.49
C THR A 127 -7.27 1.68 -10.86
N SER A 128 -6.23 1.39 -11.65
CA SER A 128 -5.84 0.02 -11.99
C SER A 128 -5.39 -0.77 -10.76
N PHE A 129 -4.62 -0.15 -9.86
CA PHE A 129 -4.25 -0.75 -8.58
C PHE A 129 -5.46 -1.10 -7.71
N GLU A 130 -6.43 -0.19 -7.58
CA GLU A 130 -7.64 -0.43 -6.81
C GLU A 130 -8.47 -1.59 -7.38
N LYS A 131 -8.59 -1.66 -8.72
CA LYS A 131 -9.26 -2.79 -9.41
C LYS A 131 -8.53 -4.11 -9.16
N LEU A 132 -7.20 -4.12 -9.21
CA LEU A 132 -6.40 -5.31 -8.88
C LEU A 132 -6.68 -5.77 -7.46
N CYS A 133 -6.67 -4.86 -6.48
CA CYS A 133 -6.94 -5.21 -5.08
C CYS A 133 -8.33 -5.78 -4.86
N LEU A 134 -9.35 -5.24 -5.54
CA LEU A 134 -10.70 -5.78 -5.50
C LEU A 134 -10.75 -7.20 -6.07
N ALA A 135 -10.14 -7.44 -7.23
CA ALA A 135 -10.06 -8.77 -7.82
C ALA A 135 -9.35 -9.76 -6.90
N LEU A 136 -8.21 -9.38 -6.30
CA LEU A 136 -7.48 -10.24 -5.36
C LEU A 136 -8.28 -10.56 -4.10
N LYS A 137 -9.14 -9.64 -3.64
CA LYS A 137 -10.03 -9.83 -2.49
C LYS A 137 -11.20 -10.78 -2.78
N GLU A 138 -11.66 -10.90 -4.02
CA GLU A 138 -12.81 -11.76 -4.38
C GLU A 138 -12.46 -13.25 -4.50
N PHE A 139 -11.17 -13.62 -4.58
CA PHE A 139 -10.72 -15.03 -4.63
C PHE A 139 -10.68 -15.73 -3.25
N HIS A 140 -11.59 -15.35 -2.34
CA HIS A 140 -11.73 -15.91 -0.99
C HIS A 140 -12.87 -16.93 -0.89
#